data_AF-A0A367AN20-F1
#
_entry.id   AF-A0A367AN20-F1
#
_cell.length_a   1.000
_cell.length_b   1.000
_cell.length_c   1.000
_cell.angle_alpha   90.00
_cell.angle_beta   90.00
_cell.angle_gamma   90.00
#
_symmetry.space_group_name_H-M   'P 1'
#
loop_
_entity.id
_entity.type
_entity.pdbx_description
1 polymer ?
#
loop_
_entity_poly.entity_id
_entity_poly.type
_entity_poly.pdbx_seq_one_letter_code
_entity_poly.pdbx_strand_id
1 'polypeptide(L)'
;MSYMSGTTSPVLTSLITSGSPAQAVERAALLDVVGAGRTEVLSTVSVARERAVQTETAVQAAVAEAGRSREAAQAAVTSAEAVRTRAGEQVAALQAQQGALQAQLDQARATLVTLQAQRAAAPPVAPPPVAPPPVVPRPAPSGGSPVPVPVPVPVPTAGNDWDAVAECESGGNWSINTGNGYYGGLQFSPTTWSSFGGESYAPRADLATKEEQIATAEKVLAKQGPRAWPTCGRLL
;
A
#
# COMPACT_ATOMS: atom_id res chain seq x y z
N MET A 1 64.29 -27.72 75.97
CA MET A 1 65.21 -26.76 75.32
C MET A 1 65.24 -27.14 73.85
N SER A 2 64.57 -26.39 72.97
CA SER A 2 65.17 -25.36 72.07
C SER A 2 66.31 -25.97 71.23
N TYR A 3 66.36 -25.87 69.90
CA TYR A 3 66.21 -24.65 69.09
C TYR A 3 65.62 -24.96 67.70
N MET A 4 64.67 -24.14 67.24
CA MET A 4 64.28 -24.03 65.83
C MET A 4 65.41 -23.32 65.07
N SER A 5 66.09 -24.04 64.18
CA SER A 5 67.02 -23.46 63.22
C SER A 5 66.23 -22.72 62.13
N GLY A 6 66.18 -21.39 62.23
CA GLY A 6 65.57 -20.52 61.23
C GLY A 6 66.37 -20.53 59.93
N THR A 7 65.76 -21.03 58.86
CA THR A 7 66.22 -20.86 57.48
C THR A 7 65.95 -19.43 57.04
N THR A 8 66.87 -18.51 57.35
CA THR A 8 66.86 -17.18 56.72
C THR A 8 67.29 -17.32 55.27
N SER A 9 66.32 -17.29 54.35
CA SER A 9 66.55 -17.31 52.90
C SER A 9 67.46 -16.13 52.52
N PRO A 10 68.57 -16.34 51.77
CA PRO A 10 69.53 -15.28 51.43
C PRO A 10 68.92 -14.13 50.64
N VAL A 11 67.77 -14.36 50.01
CA VAL A 11 66.95 -13.32 49.36
C VAL A 11 66.37 -12.34 50.39
N LEU A 12 65.90 -12.83 51.53
CA LEU A 12 65.41 -12.01 52.64
C LEU A 12 66.56 -11.25 53.31
N THR A 13 67.73 -11.89 53.46
CA THR A 13 68.91 -11.22 54.05
C THR A 13 69.40 -10.08 53.16
N SER A 14 69.45 -10.27 51.83
CA SER A 14 69.82 -9.23 50.86
C SER A 14 68.85 -8.03 50.87
N LEU A 15 67.55 -8.27 51.04
CA LEU A 15 66.53 -7.22 51.17
C LEU A 15 66.65 -6.43 52.47
N ILE A 16 67.15 -7.04 53.55
CA ILE A 16 67.31 -6.38 54.86
C ILE A 16 68.57 -5.52 54.92
N THR A 17 69.66 -5.88 54.22
CA THR A 17 70.92 -5.12 54.26
C THR A 17 71.10 -4.09 53.15
N SER A 18 70.22 -4.02 52.15
CA SER A 18 70.36 -3.12 50.99
C SER A 18 69.50 -1.86 51.01
N GLY A 19 68.78 -1.58 52.09
CA GLY A 19 68.06 -0.32 52.27
C GLY A 19 67.51 -0.17 53.68
N SER A 20 67.34 1.07 54.15
CA SER A 20 66.69 1.31 55.44
C SER A 20 65.24 0.81 55.41
N PRO A 21 64.63 0.45 56.56
CA PRO A 21 63.22 0.06 56.62
C PRO A 21 62.27 1.07 55.96
N ALA A 22 62.62 2.35 55.97
CA ALA A 22 61.87 3.40 55.27
C ALA A 22 61.89 3.24 53.74
N GLN A 23 63.03 2.88 53.14
CA GLN A 23 63.15 2.65 51.70
C GLN A 23 62.40 1.40 51.22
N ALA A 24 62.30 0.37 52.06
CA ALA A 24 61.51 -0.83 51.74
C ALA A 24 60.01 -0.51 51.67
N VAL A 25 59.50 0.33 52.58
CA VAL A 25 58.10 0.79 52.57
C VAL A 25 57.81 1.67 51.35
N GLU A 26 58.72 2.58 51.00
CA GLU A 26 58.57 3.44 49.82
C GLU A 26 58.52 2.63 48.52
N ARG A 27 59.40 1.63 48.37
CA ARG A 27 59.39 0.74 47.20
C ARG A 27 58.15 -0.14 47.13
N ALA A 28 57.65 -0.61 48.27
CA ALA A 28 56.39 -1.35 48.32
C ALA A 28 55.21 -0.48 47.86
N ALA A 29 55.15 0.78 48.30
CA ALA A 29 54.12 1.72 47.87
C ALA A 29 54.19 2.00 46.35
N LEU A 30 55.38 2.16 45.78
CA LEU A 30 55.54 2.34 44.33
C LEU A 30 55.12 1.10 43.53
N LEU A 31 55.43 -0.10 44.01
CA LEU A 31 55.01 -1.35 43.36
C LEU A 31 53.49 -1.55 43.42
N ASP A 32 52.86 -1.15 44.51
CA ASP A 32 51.40 -1.18 44.66
C ASP A 32 50.72 -0.22 43.67
N VAL A 33 51.22 1.02 43.56
CA VAL A 33 50.74 2.01 42.58
C VAL A 33 50.92 1.51 41.15
N VAL A 34 52.08 0.91 40.82
CA VAL A 34 52.34 0.33 39.50
C VAL A 34 51.44 -0.89 39.24
N GLY A 35 51.16 -1.70 40.26
CA GLY A 35 50.23 -2.83 40.20
C GLY A 35 48.81 -2.39 39.90
N ALA A 36 48.30 -1.41 40.65
CA ALA A 36 46.98 -0.81 40.46
C ALA A 36 46.83 -0.17 39.07
N GLY A 37 47.87 0.54 38.60
CA GLY A 37 47.90 1.10 37.25
C GLY A 37 47.84 0.03 36.16
N ARG A 38 48.55 -1.09 36.34
CA ARG A 38 48.49 -2.22 35.39
C ARG A 38 47.10 -2.84 35.33
N THR A 39 46.44 -3.03 36.46
CA THR A 39 45.08 -3.60 36.48
C THR A 39 44.06 -2.69 35.81
N GLU A 40 44.18 -1.38 35.99
CA GLU A 40 43.30 -0.39 35.35
C GLU A 40 43.46 -0.40 33.82
N VAL A 41 44.71 -0.42 33.33
CA VAL A 41 44.99 -0.49 31.89
C VAL A 41 44.43 -1.79 31.29
N LEU A 42 44.59 -2.93 31.97
CA LEU A 42 44.06 -4.20 31.48
C LEU A 42 42.53 -4.21 31.42
N SER A 43 41.85 -3.63 32.43
CA SER A 43 40.39 -3.48 32.44
C SER A 43 39.92 -2.56 31.30
N THR A 44 40.61 -1.44 31.09
CA THR A 44 40.30 -0.52 29.99
C THR A 44 40.45 -1.20 28.64
N VAL A 45 41.53 -1.97 28.44
CA VAL A 45 41.77 -2.71 27.20
C VAL A 45 40.73 -3.82 26.99
N SER A 46 40.29 -4.53 28.04
CA SER A 46 39.25 -5.55 27.89
C SER A 46 37.92 -4.94 27.49
N VAL A 47 37.50 -3.84 28.13
CA VAL A 47 36.28 -3.10 27.77
C VAL A 47 36.36 -2.55 26.35
N ALA A 48 37.52 -2.00 25.95
CA ALA A 48 37.72 -1.50 24.60
C ALA A 48 37.60 -2.62 23.54
N ARG A 49 38.14 -3.82 23.83
CA ARG A 49 38.00 -4.99 22.95
C ARG A 49 36.55 -5.46 22.83
N GLU A 50 35.82 -5.53 23.93
CA GLU A 50 34.39 -5.90 23.92
C GLU A 50 33.58 -4.92 23.07
N ARG A 51 33.81 -3.61 23.26
CA ARG A 51 33.15 -2.56 22.45
C ARG A 51 33.51 -2.67 20.97
N ALA A 52 34.76 -3.01 20.63
CA ALA A 52 35.17 -3.21 19.25
C ALA A 52 34.41 -4.38 18.60
N VAL A 53 34.29 -5.52 19.29
CA VAL A 53 33.53 -6.69 18.80
C VAL A 53 32.04 -6.37 18.64
N GLN A 54 31.45 -5.65 19.61
CA GLN A 54 30.05 -5.20 19.52
C GLN A 54 29.83 -4.28 18.32
N THR A 55 30.77 -3.36 18.07
CA THR A 55 30.71 -2.44 16.94
C THR A 55 30.83 -3.19 15.62
N GLU A 56 31.75 -4.15 15.51
CA GLU A 56 31.89 -4.98 14.31
C GLU A 56 30.61 -5.78 14.02
N THR A 57 30.01 -6.36 15.06
CA THR A 57 28.73 -7.08 14.94
C THR A 57 27.62 -6.14 14.46
N ALA A 58 27.54 -4.93 15.01
CA ALA A 58 26.56 -3.92 14.59
C ALA A 58 26.78 -3.48 13.13
N VAL A 59 28.03 -3.30 12.69
CA VAL A 59 28.38 -3.00 11.30
C VAL A 59 27.95 -4.12 10.37
N GLN A 60 28.21 -5.38 10.72
CA GLN A 60 27.78 -6.54 9.91
C GLN A 60 26.25 -6.61 9.81
N ALA A 61 25.53 -6.37 10.92
CA ALA A 61 24.07 -6.32 10.91
C ALA A 61 23.53 -5.19 10.02
N ALA A 62 24.14 -4.00 10.07
CA ALA A 62 23.77 -2.88 9.22
C ALA A 62 24.03 -3.16 7.73
N VAL A 63 25.14 -3.83 7.39
CA VAL A 63 25.43 -4.26 6.02
C VAL A 63 24.41 -5.27 5.52
N ALA A 64 24.01 -6.23 6.36
CA ALA A 64 22.97 -7.21 6.02
C ALA A 64 21.61 -6.54 5.78
N GLU A 65 21.24 -5.56 6.61
CA GLU A 65 20.01 -4.78 6.43
C GLU A 65 20.05 -3.94 5.15
N ALA A 66 21.18 -3.30 4.86
CA ALA A 66 21.37 -2.59 3.60
C ALA A 66 21.28 -3.54 2.38
N GLY A 67 21.74 -4.78 2.50
CA GLY A 67 21.57 -5.83 1.50
C GLY A 67 20.10 -6.13 1.24
N ARG A 68 19.33 -6.45 2.30
CA ARG A 68 17.87 -6.69 2.22
C ARG A 68 17.13 -5.51 1.61
N SER A 69 17.49 -4.29 2.01
CA SER A 69 16.90 -3.06 1.46
C SER A 69 17.16 -2.90 -0.04
N ARG A 70 18.36 -3.25 -0.52
CA ARG A 70 18.69 -3.21 -1.97
C ARG A 70 17.90 -4.26 -2.75
N GLU A 71 17.80 -5.48 -2.25
CA GLU A 71 17.02 -6.55 -2.88
C GLU A 71 15.53 -6.17 -2.98
N ALA A 72 14.97 -5.62 -1.89
CA ALA A 72 13.60 -5.11 -1.87
C ALA A 72 13.41 -3.98 -2.90
N ALA A 73 14.37 -3.05 -3.02
CA ALA A 73 14.32 -1.98 -4.02
C ALA A 73 14.35 -2.51 -5.46
N GLN A 74 15.18 -3.52 -5.75
CA GLN A 74 15.24 -4.15 -7.07
C GLN A 74 13.93 -4.89 -7.42
N ALA A 75 13.35 -5.59 -6.44
CA ALA A 75 12.04 -6.21 -6.58
C ALA A 75 10.94 -5.17 -6.85
N ALA A 76 10.99 -4.02 -6.16
CA ALA A 76 10.07 -2.92 -6.38
C ALA A 76 10.19 -2.34 -7.81
N VAL A 77 11.41 -2.13 -8.33
CA VAL A 77 11.61 -1.68 -9.71
C VAL A 77 11.02 -2.67 -10.72
N THR A 78 11.29 -3.96 -10.54
CA THR A 78 10.73 -5.01 -11.42
C THR A 78 9.20 -5.01 -11.39
N SER A 79 8.61 -4.86 -10.21
CA SER A 79 7.15 -4.78 -10.06
C SER A 79 6.56 -3.53 -10.73
N ALA A 80 7.25 -2.39 -10.65
CA ALA A 80 6.82 -1.14 -11.26
C ALA A 80 6.87 -1.21 -12.80
N GLU A 81 7.90 -1.86 -13.37
CA GLU A 81 7.97 -2.13 -14.81
C GLU A 81 6.83 -3.03 -15.28
N ALA A 82 6.49 -4.06 -14.51
CA ALA A 82 5.34 -4.92 -14.82
C ALA A 82 4.01 -4.15 -14.78
N VAL A 83 3.83 -3.25 -13.81
CA VAL A 83 2.65 -2.37 -13.74
C VAL A 83 2.59 -1.44 -14.95
N ARG A 84 3.71 -0.82 -15.33
CA ARG A 84 3.80 0.05 -16.51
C ARG A 84 3.42 -0.67 -17.79
N THR A 85 3.87 -1.91 -17.97
CA THR A 85 3.52 -2.74 -19.13
C THR A 85 2.02 -3.02 -19.17
N ARG A 86 1.42 -3.48 -18.06
CA ARG A 86 -0.04 -3.72 -17.98
C ARG A 86 -0.86 -2.46 -18.24
N ALA A 87 -0.42 -1.31 -17.72
CA ALA A 87 -1.07 -0.03 -17.98
C ALA A 87 -1.00 0.33 -19.47
N GLY A 88 0.13 0.08 -20.13
CA GLY A 88 0.28 0.25 -21.58
C GLY A 88 -0.68 -0.64 -22.38
N GLU A 89 -0.82 -1.91 -22.00
CA GLU A 89 -1.77 -2.86 -22.61
C GLU A 89 -3.22 -2.39 -22.45
N GLN A 90 -3.59 -1.87 -21.28
CA GLN A 90 -4.92 -1.31 -21.04
C GLN A 90 -5.21 -0.08 -21.92
N VAL A 91 -4.23 0.83 -22.07
CA VAL A 91 -4.36 1.99 -22.95
C VAL A 91 -4.53 1.54 -24.41
N ALA A 92 -3.73 0.57 -24.87
CA ALA A 92 -3.87 0.02 -26.22
C ALA A 92 -5.24 -0.63 -26.45
N ALA A 93 -5.75 -1.35 -25.45
CA ALA A 93 -7.08 -1.96 -25.50
C ALA A 93 -8.20 -0.91 -25.60
N LEU A 94 -8.12 0.19 -24.84
CA LEU A 94 -9.08 1.29 -24.91
C LEU A 94 -9.04 1.99 -26.28
N GLN A 95 -7.84 2.23 -26.81
CA GLN A 95 -7.69 2.80 -28.16
C GLN A 95 -8.30 1.90 -29.23
N ALA A 96 -8.10 0.59 -29.14
CA ALA A 96 -8.71 -0.37 -30.06
C ALA A 96 -10.25 -0.34 -29.97
N GLN A 97 -10.82 -0.25 -28.76
CA GLN A 97 -12.28 -0.12 -28.58
C GLN A 97 -12.83 1.17 -29.19
N GLN A 98 -12.14 2.31 -29.00
CA GLN A 98 -12.54 3.58 -29.62
C GLN A 98 -12.51 3.50 -31.15
N GLY A 99 -11.46 2.89 -31.72
CA GLY A 99 -11.37 2.65 -33.16
C GLY A 99 -12.50 1.76 -33.70
N ALA A 100 -12.84 0.69 -32.97
CA ALA A 100 -13.95 -0.19 -33.34
C ALA A 100 -15.31 0.54 -33.28
N LEU A 101 -15.54 1.36 -32.25
CA LEU A 101 -16.76 2.17 -32.13
C LEU A 101 -16.86 3.20 -33.26
N GLN A 102 -15.76 3.85 -33.61
CA GLN A 102 -15.72 4.80 -34.73
C GLN A 102 -16.06 4.10 -36.06
N ALA A 103 -15.50 2.91 -36.31
CA ALA A 103 -15.82 2.12 -37.49
C ALA A 103 -17.31 1.72 -37.55
N GLN A 104 -17.91 1.36 -36.40
CA GLN A 104 -19.35 1.09 -36.32
C GLN A 104 -20.20 2.32 -36.67
N LEU A 105 -19.82 3.51 -36.18
CA LEU A 105 -20.51 4.75 -36.51
C LEU A 105 -20.43 5.05 -38.01
N ASP A 106 -19.28 4.84 -38.64
CA ASP A 106 -19.11 5.09 -40.07
C ASP A 106 -19.90 4.08 -40.92
N GLN A 107 -19.95 2.80 -40.51
CA GLN A 107 -20.81 1.79 -41.15
C GLN A 107 -22.30 2.11 -40.99
N ALA A 108 -22.74 2.55 -39.80
CA ALA A 108 -24.11 2.95 -39.56
C ALA A 108 -24.52 4.15 -40.44
N ARG A 109 -23.63 5.15 -40.56
CA ARG A 109 -23.83 6.31 -41.46
C ARG A 109 -23.96 5.88 -42.92
N ALA A 110 -23.09 4.99 -43.40
CA ALA A 110 -23.16 4.48 -44.77
C ALA A 110 -24.48 3.71 -45.03
N THR A 111 -24.93 2.94 -44.05
CA THR A 111 -26.21 2.20 -44.11
C THR A 111 -27.39 3.17 -44.19
N LEU A 112 -27.39 4.23 -43.37
CA LEU A 112 -28.44 5.26 -43.41
C LEU A 112 -28.50 5.96 -44.78
N VAL A 113 -27.37 6.33 -45.35
CA VAL A 113 -27.32 6.93 -46.70
C VAL A 113 -27.89 5.98 -47.75
N THR A 114 -27.56 4.69 -47.65
CA THR A 114 -28.07 3.67 -48.57
C THR A 114 -29.58 3.50 -48.43
N LEU A 115 -30.10 3.42 -47.20
CA LEU A 115 -31.54 3.33 -46.93
C LEU A 115 -32.31 4.59 -47.41
N GLN A 116 -31.72 5.77 -47.23
CA GLN A 116 -32.28 7.02 -47.73
C GLN A 116 -32.38 7.02 -49.27
N ALA A 117 -31.33 6.57 -49.96
CA ALA A 117 -31.33 6.44 -51.41
C ALA A 117 -32.40 5.43 -51.90
N GLN A 118 -32.53 4.28 -51.23
CA GLN A 118 -33.58 3.29 -51.53
C GLN A 118 -34.99 3.88 -51.34
N ARG A 119 -35.22 4.65 -50.27
CA ARG A 119 -36.50 5.32 -50.02
C ARG A 119 -36.81 6.38 -51.06
N ALA A 120 -35.82 7.14 -51.53
CA ALA A 120 -35.99 8.14 -52.58
C ALA A 120 -36.28 7.51 -53.96
N ALA A 121 -35.74 6.32 -54.23
CA ALA A 121 -35.97 5.58 -55.46
C ALA A 121 -37.29 4.77 -55.46
N ALA A 122 -37.96 4.64 -54.31
CA ALA A 122 -39.24 3.94 -54.23
C ALA A 122 -40.30 4.71 -55.04
N PRO A 123 -41.01 4.05 -55.97
CA PRO A 123 -42.09 4.70 -56.71
C PRO A 123 -43.16 5.20 -55.73
N PRO A 124 -43.86 6.31 -56.05
CA PRO A 124 -44.93 6.80 -55.20
C PRO A 124 -45.97 5.68 -55.03
N VAL A 125 -46.14 5.23 -53.79
CA VAL A 125 -47.19 4.28 -53.45
C VAL A 125 -48.50 4.99 -53.74
N ALA A 126 -49.29 4.45 -54.67
CA ALA A 126 -50.66 4.90 -54.89
C ALA A 126 -51.38 4.89 -53.54
N PRO A 127 -52.17 5.93 -53.19
CA PRO A 127 -52.89 5.93 -51.93
C PRO A 127 -53.66 4.61 -51.82
N PRO A 128 -53.62 3.93 -50.65
CA PRO A 128 -54.38 2.71 -50.49
C PRO A 128 -55.85 3.00 -50.85
N PRO A 129 -56.57 2.06 -51.49
CA PRO A 129 -58.01 2.23 -51.65
C PRO A 129 -58.58 2.52 -50.27
N VAL A 130 -59.36 3.59 -50.15
CA VAL A 130 -59.99 4.00 -48.90
C VAL A 130 -60.79 2.80 -48.38
N ALA A 131 -60.23 2.07 -47.42
CA ALA A 131 -60.97 1.06 -46.70
C ALA A 131 -62.09 1.81 -45.92
N PRO A 132 -63.31 1.25 -45.85
CA PRO A 132 -64.35 1.83 -45.00
C PRO A 132 -63.81 1.98 -43.57
N PRO A 133 -64.20 3.04 -42.85
CA PRO A 133 -63.66 3.30 -41.53
C PRO A 133 -63.90 2.09 -40.63
N PRO A 134 -62.88 1.59 -39.90
CA PRO A 134 -63.13 0.58 -38.88
C PRO A 134 -64.07 1.18 -37.83
N VAL A 135 -65.09 0.41 -37.44
CA VAL A 135 -65.92 0.71 -36.28
C VAL A 135 -65.02 0.66 -35.06
N VAL A 136 -64.55 1.82 -34.60
CA VAL A 136 -63.77 1.95 -33.37
C VAL A 136 -64.69 1.64 -32.18
N PRO A 137 -64.37 0.64 -31.33
CA PRO A 137 -64.91 0.60 -29.98
C PRO A 137 -64.34 1.79 -29.20
N ARG A 138 -65.22 2.43 -28.44
CA ARG A 138 -64.90 3.54 -27.53
C ARG A 138 -63.66 3.24 -26.66
N PRO A 139 -62.63 4.10 -26.62
CA PRO A 139 -61.53 3.94 -25.68
C PRO A 139 -61.98 4.31 -24.26
N ALA A 140 -61.58 3.50 -23.28
CA ALA A 140 -61.62 3.84 -21.86
C ALA A 140 -60.63 4.98 -21.56
N PRO A 141 -60.84 5.79 -20.50
CA PRO A 141 -59.91 6.86 -20.15
C PRO A 141 -58.65 6.28 -19.53
N SER A 142 -57.54 6.27 -20.27
CA SER A 142 -56.20 6.08 -19.70
C SER A 142 -55.67 7.44 -19.26
N GLY A 143 -55.40 7.55 -17.96
CA GLY A 143 -54.86 8.75 -17.33
C GLY A 143 -53.55 9.21 -17.97
N GLY A 144 -53.41 10.52 -18.13
CA GLY A 144 -52.18 11.14 -18.58
C GLY A 144 -51.07 10.97 -17.54
N SER A 145 -49.95 10.43 -17.97
CA SER A 145 -48.68 10.50 -17.23
C SER A 145 -47.83 11.65 -17.79
N PRO A 146 -47.18 12.47 -16.95
CA PRO A 146 -46.31 13.53 -17.41
C PRO A 146 -45.02 12.98 -18.02
N VAL A 147 -44.51 13.66 -19.04
CA VAL A 147 -43.20 13.44 -19.63
C VAL A 147 -42.13 14.08 -18.72
N PRO A 148 -41.11 13.34 -18.22
CA PRO A 148 -40.00 13.97 -17.51
C PRO A 148 -38.94 14.48 -18.49
N VAL A 149 -38.44 15.68 -18.21
CA VAL A 149 -37.26 16.31 -18.81
C VAL A 149 -36.01 15.54 -18.35
N PRO A 150 -35.02 15.23 -19.21
CA PRO A 150 -33.82 14.53 -18.77
C PRO A 150 -32.89 15.50 -18.02
N VAL A 151 -32.79 15.33 -16.70
CA VAL A 151 -31.63 15.72 -15.91
C VAL A 151 -30.51 14.70 -16.20
N PRO A 152 -29.23 15.09 -16.28
CA PRO A 152 -28.15 14.10 -16.40
C PRO A 152 -28.06 13.31 -15.09
N VAL A 153 -28.66 12.13 -15.08
CA VAL A 153 -28.38 11.09 -14.10
C VAL A 153 -27.08 10.40 -14.51
N PRO A 154 -26.11 10.21 -13.59
CA PRO A 154 -24.99 9.32 -13.85
C PRO A 154 -25.56 7.93 -14.16
N VAL A 155 -25.20 7.40 -15.32
CA VAL A 155 -25.60 6.07 -15.76
C VAL A 155 -24.95 5.07 -14.79
N PRO A 156 -25.70 4.19 -14.11
CA PRO A 156 -25.05 3.10 -13.40
C PRO A 156 -24.48 2.17 -14.47
N THR A 157 -23.15 2.13 -14.57
CA THR A 157 -22.46 0.99 -15.16
C THR A 157 -22.97 -0.25 -14.44
N ALA A 158 -23.41 -1.29 -15.16
CA ALA A 158 -23.85 -2.54 -14.55
C ALA A 158 -22.77 -3.03 -13.57
N GLY A 159 -23.02 -2.84 -12.27
CA GLY A 159 -22.02 -2.87 -11.21
C GLY A 159 -22.60 -2.24 -9.94
N ASN A 160 -22.07 -2.63 -8.79
CA ASN A 160 -22.62 -2.27 -7.48
C ASN A 160 -22.60 -0.76 -7.25
N ASP A 161 -23.61 -0.22 -6.54
CA ASP A 161 -23.76 1.23 -6.29
C ASP A 161 -22.86 1.70 -5.14
N TRP A 162 -21.57 1.86 -5.45
CA TRP A 162 -20.56 2.32 -4.49
C TRP A 162 -20.75 3.77 -4.04
N ASP A 163 -21.43 4.59 -4.84
CA ASP A 163 -21.76 5.96 -4.45
C ASP A 163 -22.80 5.97 -3.33
N ALA A 164 -23.83 5.11 -3.41
CA ALA A 164 -24.79 4.94 -2.33
C ALA A 164 -24.13 4.41 -1.04
N VAL A 165 -23.16 3.51 -1.14
CA VAL A 165 -22.39 3.03 0.01
C VAL A 165 -21.52 4.14 0.59
N ALA A 166 -20.81 4.90 -0.24
CA ALA A 166 -19.97 6.00 0.22
C ALA A 166 -20.78 7.13 0.87
N GLU A 167 -21.98 7.41 0.38
CA GLU A 167 -22.92 8.35 1.01
C GLU A 167 -23.31 7.88 2.42
N CYS A 168 -23.59 6.58 2.58
CA CYS A 168 -23.95 5.99 3.86
C CYS A 168 -22.76 5.90 4.85
N GLU A 169 -21.55 5.62 4.36
CA GLU A 169 -20.35 5.41 5.20
C GLU A 169 -19.60 6.71 5.54
N SER A 170 -19.53 7.66 4.60
CA SER A 170 -18.71 8.88 4.71
C SER A 170 -19.45 10.18 4.42
N GLY A 171 -20.75 10.13 4.11
CA GLY A 171 -21.49 11.29 3.58
C GLY A 171 -21.00 11.71 2.20
N GLY A 172 -20.46 10.76 1.41
CA GLY A 172 -20.03 10.98 0.03
C GLY A 172 -18.62 11.59 -0.11
N ASN A 173 -17.89 11.73 0.99
CA ASN A 173 -16.55 12.31 0.98
C ASN A 173 -15.46 11.25 0.78
N TRP A 174 -14.99 11.11 -0.45
CA TRP A 174 -13.96 10.15 -0.85
C TRP A 174 -12.57 10.42 -0.28
N SER A 175 -12.30 11.62 0.23
CA SER A 175 -11.02 11.98 0.86
C SER A 175 -11.15 12.16 2.38
N ILE A 176 -12.20 11.60 2.98
CA ILE A 176 -12.43 11.72 4.41
C ILE A 176 -11.31 11.05 5.22
N ASN A 177 -10.85 11.76 6.24
CA ASN A 177 -9.91 11.27 7.23
C ASN A 177 -10.18 11.99 8.56
N THR A 178 -11.02 11.40 9.40
CA THR A 178 -11.46 11.97 10.68
C THR A 178 -10.59 11.51 11.86
N GLY A 179 -9.57 10.69 11.62
CA GLY A 179 -8.74 10.09 12.68
C GLY A 179 -9.42 8.94 13.43
N ASN A 180 -10.53 8.41 12.92
CA ASN A 180 -11.25 7.25 13.48
C ASN A 180 -10.59 5.88 13.14
N GLY A 181 -9.46 5.88 12.42
CA GLY A 181 -8.77 4.66 11.98
C GLY A 181 -9.24 4.09 10.65
N TYR A 182 -10.20 4.75 9.99
CA TYR A 182 -10.72 4.40 8.67
C TYR A 182 -10.49 5.57 7.70
N TYR A 183 -10.38 5.25 6.42
CA TYR A 183 -9.93 6.21 5.41
C TYR A 183 -10.78 6.12 4.14
N GLY A 184 -11.05 7.27 3.55
CA GLY A 184 -11.71 7.40 2.25
C GLY A 184 -13.22 7.13 2.29
N GLY A 185 -13.85 7.23 1.12
CA GLY A 185 -15.32 7.26 0.99
C GLY A 185 -16.00 5.97 1.43
N LEU A 186 -15.31 4.85 1.33
CA LEU A 186 -15.79 3.52 1.72
C LEU A 186 -15.25 3.05 3.08
N GLN A 187 -14.64 3.97 3.85
CA GLN A 187 -14.16 3.72 5.21
C GLN A 187 -13.26 2.47 5.30
N PHE A 188 -12.19 2.43 4.51
CA PHE A 188 -11.24 1.31 4.55
C PHE A 188 -10.37 1.35 5.81
N SER A 189 -10.18 0.19 6.45
CA SER A 189 -9.10 0.03 7.42
C SER A 189 -7.73 -0.08 6.69
N PRO A 190 -6.61 0.35 7.30
CA PRO A 190 -5.28 0.21 6.70
C PRO A 190 -4.95 -1.23 6.31
N THR A 191 -5.33 -2.19 7.15
CA THR A 191 -5.07 -3.62 6.93
C THR A 191 -5.88 -4.16 5.75
N THR A 192 -7.15 -3.76 5.62
CA THR A 192 -7.97 -4.16 4.46
C THR A 192 -7.44 -3.52 3.19
N TRP A 193 -7.09 -2.23 3.25
CA TRP A 193 -6.53 -1.50 2.12
C TRP A 193 -5.26 -2.19 1.59
N SER A 194 -4.31 -2.51 2.46
CA SER A 194 -3.07 -3.19 2.05
C SER A 194 -3.32 -4.63 1.58
N SER A 195 -4.16 -5.39 2.28
CA SER A 195 -4.46 -6.79 1.95
C SER A 195 -5.14 -6.98 0.58
N PHE A 196 -5.87 -5.97 0.11
CA PHE A 196 -6.57 -6.01 -1.17
C PHE A 196 -5.84 -5.23 -2.29
N GLY A 197 -4.59 -4.84 -2.02
CA GLY A 197 -3.70 -4.23 -2.99
C GLY A 197 -3.96 -2.75 -3.24
N GLY A 198 -4.63 -2.05 -2.31
CA GLY A 198 -4.84 -0.61 -2.39
C GLY A 198 -3.54 0.20 -2.28
N GLU A 199 -2.51 -0.36 -1.63
CA GLU A 199 -1.17 0.24 -1.52
C GLU A 199 -0.49 0.48 -2.89
N SER A 200 -0.94 -0.19 -3.96
CA SER A 200 -0.44 0.10 -5.31
C SER A 200 -0.94 1.43 -5.87
N TYR A 201 -2.05 1.95 -5.35
CA TYR A 201 -2.63 3.24 -5.75
C TYR A 201 -2.14 4.35 -4.83
N ALA A 202 -2.30 4.17 -3.52
CA ALA A 202 -1.84 5.13 -2.53
C ALA A 202 -1.55 4.45 -1.19
N PRO A 203 -0.70 5.03 -0.33
CA PRO A 203 -0.43 4.49 1.00
C PRO A 203 -1.67 4.34 1.90
N ARG A 204 -2.74 5.12 1.62
CA ARG A 204 -4.02 5.06 2.33
C ARG A 204 -5.16 5.36 1.37
N ALA A 205 -6.36 4.88 1.69
CA ALA A 205 -7.53 5.06 0.85
C ALA A 205 -7.94 6.53 0.66
N ASP A 206 -7.80 7.39 1.68
CA ASP A 206 -8.12 8.84 1.59
C ASP A 206 -7.28 9.61 0.56
N LEU A 207 -6.11 9.06 0.24
CA LEU A 207 -5.15 9.61 -0.72
C LEU A 207 -5.34 9.04 -2.13
N ALA A 208 -6.15 7.99 -2.28
CA ALA A 208 -6.48 7.40 -3.56
C ALA A 208 -7.72 8.07 -4.17
N THR A 209 -7.80 8.07 -5.50
CA THR A 209 -8.98 8.54 -6.22
C THR A 209 -10.19 7.65 -5.93
N LYS A 210 -11.40 8.18 -6.18
CA LYS A 210 -12.66 7.46 -6.03
C LYS A 210 -12.63 6.13 -6.79
N GLU A 211 -12.17 6.15 -8.02
CA GLU A 211 -12.13 4.99 -8.91
C GLU A 211 -11.19 3.90 -8.39
N GLU A 212 -10.05 4.29 -7.80
CA GLU A 212 -9.08 3.37 -7.18
C GLU A 212 -9.61 2.74 -5.89
N GLN A 213 -10.36 3.52 -5.09
CA GLN A 213 -11.06 3.01 -3.92
C GLN A 213 -12.13 2.00 -4.32
N ILE A 214 -12.93 2.30 -5.35
CA ILE A 214 -13.95 1.40 -5.90
C ILE A 214 -13.31 0.11 -6.45
N ALA A 215 -12.20 0.22 -7.19
CA ALA A 215 -11.50 -0.96 -7.72
C ALA A 215 -11.00 -1.90 -6.61
N THR A 216 -10.60 -1.34 -5.47
CA THR A 216 -10.20 -2.12 -4.28
C THR A 216 -11.43 -2.70 -3.58
N ALA A 217 -12.53 -1.94 -3.52
CA ALA A 217 -13.80 -2.37 -2.94
C ALA A 217 -14.43 -3.55 -3.67
N GLU A 218 -14.37 -3.56 -5.01
CA GLU A 218 -14.82 -4.68 -5.84
C GLU A 218 -14.07 -5.98 -5.51
N LYS A 219 -12.75 -5.90 -5.24
CA LYS A 219 -11.96 -7.08 -4.81
C LYS A 219 -12.38 -7.56 -3.42
N VAL A 220 -12.67 -6.63 -2.50
CA VAL A 220 -13.18 -6.96 -1.17
C VAL A 220 -14.55 -7.62 -1.27
N LEU A 221 -15.45 -7.07 -2.08
CA LEU A 221 -16.77 -7.61 -2.33
C LEU A 221 -16.72 -9.01 -2.93
N ALA A 222 -15.85 -9.24 -3.92
CA ALA A 222 -15.66 -10.56 -4.51
C ALA A 222 -15.19 -11.62 -3.50
N LYS A 223 -14.45 -11.21 -2.46
CA LYS A 223 -13.88 -12.13 -1.46
C LYS A 223 -14.74 -12.32 -0.22
N GLN A 224 -15.31 -11.24 0.30
CA GLN A 224 -16.00 -11.18 1.59
C GLN A 224 -17.53 -11.03 1.43
N GLY A 225 -17.99 -10.67 0.24
CA GLY A 225 -19.39 -10.36 -0.03
C GLY A 225 -19.84 -9.03 0.62
N PRO A 226 -21.14 -8.70 0.50
CA PRO A 226 -21.70 -7.43 0.99
C PRO A 226 -21.52 -7.21 2.51
N ARG A 227 -21.20 -8.27 3.26
CA ARG A 227 -20.96 -8.24 4.71
C ARG A 227 -19.72 -7.44 5.13
N ALA A 228 -18.83 -7.11 4.19
CA ALA A 228 -17.72 -6.20 4.45
C ALA A 228 -18.21 -4.78 4.82
N TRP A 229 -19.42 -4.41 4.39
CA TRP A 229 -20.12 -3.19 4.79
C TRP A 229 -21.43 -3.56 5.50
N PRO A 230 -21.39 -3.91 6.80
CA PRO A 230 -22.52 -4.54 7.49
C PRO A 230 -23.78 -3.66 7.55
N THR A 231 -23.64 -2.34 7.50
CA THR A 231 -24.77 -1.40 7.56
C THR A 231 -25.14 -0.87 6.18
N CYS A 232 -24.14 -0.47 5.38
CA CYS A 232 -24.36 0.21 4.11
C CYS A 232 -24.28 -0.72 2.88
N GLY A 233 -23.76 -1.94 3.03
CA GLY A 233 -23.66 -2.93 1.95
C GLY A 233 -25.00 -3.50 1.47
N ARG A 234 -26.12 -3.13 2.11
CA ARG A 234 -27.48 -3.37 1.58
C ARG A 234 -27.77 -2.56 0.32
N LEU A 235 -27.00 -1.49 0.08
CA LEU A 235 -27.14 -0.60 -1.06
C LEU A 235 -26.36 -1.08 -2.31
N LEU A 236 -25.63 -2.19 -2.19
CA LEU A 236 -24.88 -2.85 -3.27
C LEU A 236 -25.77 -3.72 -4.15
#